data_AF-A0A8E0VKT5-F1
#
_entry.id   AF-A0A8E0VKT5-F1
#
_cell.length_a   1.000
_cell.length_b   1.000
_cell.length_c   1.000
_cell.angle_alpha   90.00
_cell.angle_beta   90.00
_cell.angle_gamma   90.00
#
_symmetry.space_group_name_H-M   'P 1'
#
loop_
_entity.id
_entity.type
_entity.pdbx_description
1 polymer ?
#
loop_
_entity_poly.entity_id
_entity_poly.type
_entity_poly.pdbx_seq_one_letter_code
_entity_poly.pdbx_strand_id
1 'polypeptide(L)'
;FIQGRVVEPLAEFHKDEVRQIGRQLGLPEEIVNRHPFPGPGLAIRILCAVEPFAERDFSETTSLIKMIAGYHVMSQKPHALLNKINAAARPEEQQRLSQITMQRSIAAHLLPIRTVGVQGDHRTYSYACALSSSAAPDWDALSFLAHLIPRICHNINRVVYAFGSQVAYPVSDVTVTYLREPVIQTLREVDDRVMQVLRQAGCMEKISQLPVVLIPIHFDRDPSQVVALPSILRSVVLRPIITSDFMTGLPAIPGVDIPEAPLSFYPNQVVFNMQKAAESVPGISRVLYDLTSKPPATIEWE
;
A
#
# COMPACT_ATOMS: atom_id res chain seq x y z
N PHE A 1 10.43 -39.11 -21.30
CA PHE A 1 9.25 -39.75 -20.71
C PHE A 1 9.02 -39.18 -19.32
N ILE A 2 7.95 -38.39 -19.14
CA ILE A 2 7.50 -38.01 -17.79
C ILE A 2 6.91 -39.29 -17.19
N GLN A 3 7.51 -39.81 -16.12
CA GLN A 3 7.15 -41.12 -15.54
C GLN A 3 5.78 -41.15 -14.86
N GLY A 4 4.96 -40.09 -14.97
CA GLY A 4 3.60 -40.05 -14.43
C GLY A 4 3.49 -40.25 -12.92
N ARG A 5 4.50 -39.80 -12.14
CA ARG A 5 4.58 -40.04 -10.69
C ARG A 5 4.01 -38.93 -9.81
N VAL A 6 3.47 -37.87 -10.40
CA VAL A 6 2.85 -36.76 -9.65
C VAL A 6 1.42 -37.15 -9.31
N VAL A 7 1.06 -37.04 -8.04
CA VAL A 7 -0.30 -37.26 -7.54
C VAL A 7 -0.77 -35.97 -6.90
N GLU A 8 -1.99 -35.53 -7.22
CA GLU A 8 -2.62 -34.31 -6.70
C GLU A 8 -3.89 -34.70 -5.94
N PRO A 9 -3.79 -35.11 -4.66
CA PRO A 9 -4.92 -35.69 -3.91
C PRO A 9 -6.11 -34.74 -3.73
N LEU A 10 -5.88 -33.44 -3.91
CA LEU A 10 -6.85 -32.38 -3.71
C LEU A 10 -7.41 -31.84 -5.04
N ALA A 11 -7.06 -32.42 -6.19
CA ALA A 11 -7.41 -31.87 -7.51
C ALA A 11 -8.91 -31.76 -7.78
N GLU A 12 -9.71 -32.62 -7.16
CA GLU A 12 -11.17 -32.67 -7.35
C GLU A 12 -11.95 -31.87 -6.29
N PHE A 13 -11.26 -31.14 -5.40
CA PHE A 13 -11.89 -30.39 -4.31
C PHE A 13 -11.75 -28.88 -4.49
N HIS A 14 -12.82 -28.16 -4.17
CA HIS A 14 -12.84 -26.71 -4.05
C HIS A 14 -12.18 -26.24 -2.74
N LYS A 15 -11.81 -24.95 -2.68
CA LYS A 15 -11.00 -24.39 -1.58
C LYS A 15 -11.69 -24.47 -0.21
N ASP A 16 -13.00 -24.30 -0.18
CA ASP A 16 -13.84 -24.48 1.00
C ASP A 16 -13.92 -25.95 1.45
N GLU A 17 -14.00 -26.89 0.51
CA GLU A 17 -13.96 -28.33 0.79
C GLU A 17 -12.60 -28.76 1.36
N VAL A 18 -11.49 -28.25 0.80
CA VAL A 18 -10.13 -28.48 1.33
C VAL A 18 -10.02 -28.04 2.79
N ARG A 19 -10.68 -26.93 3.17
CA ARG A 19 -10.72 -26.48 4.57
C ARG A 19 -11.51 -27.44 5.45
N GLN A 20 -12.66 -27.93 4.98
CA GLN A 20 -13.47 -28.91 5.73
C GLN A 20 -12.70 -30.22 5.94
N ILE A 21 -12.01 -30.71 4.90
CA ILE A 21 -11.13 -31.87 4.99
C ILE A 21 -10.05 -31.64 6.05
N GLY A 22 -9.40 -30.46 6.04
CA GLY A 22 -8.41 -30.10 7.04
C GLY A 22 -8.94 -30.19 8.48
N ARG A 23 -10.17 -29.71 8.73
CA ARG A 23 -10.82 -29.82 10.04
C ARG A 23 -11.12 -31.27 10.43
N GLN A 24 -11.61 -32.08 9.48
CA GLN A 24 -11.89 -33.50 9.71
C GLN A 24 -10.62 -34.30 10.02
N LEU A 25 -9.48 -33.90 9.45
CA LEU A 25 -8.16 -34.46 9.75
C LEU A 25 -7.57 -33.96 11.08
N GLY A 26 -8.27 -33.08 11.80
CA GLY A 26 -7.82 -32.54 13.09
C GLY A 26 -6.79 -31.42 12.98
N LEU A 27 -6.67 -30.73 11.83
CA LEU A 27 -5.80 -29.57 11.71
C LEU A 27 -6.35 -28.38 12.54
N PRO A 28 -5.48 -27.60 13.20
CA PRO A 28 -5.89 -26.38 13.90
C PRO A 28 -6.57 -25.38 12.98
N GLU A 29 -7.60 -24.69 13.49
CA GLU A 29 -8.36 -23.68 12.73
C GLU A 29 -7.46 -22.54 12.22
N GLU A 30 -6.43 -22.18 12.97
CA GLU A 30 -5.44 -21.17 12.58
C GLU A 30 -4.62 -21.56 11.33
N ILE A 31 -4.44 -22.86 11.09
CA ILE A 31 -3.74 -23.37 9.91
C ILE A 31 -4.71 -23.42 8.72
N VAL A 32 -5.94 -23.90 8.95
CA VAL A 32 -6.97 -24.07 7.93
C VAL A 32 -7.43 -22.72 7.35
N ASN A 33 -7.55 -21.69 8.19
CA ASN A 33 -8.00 -20.35 7.79
C ASN A 33 -6.84 -19.39 7.50
N ARG A 34 -5.61 -19.89 7.39
CA ARG A 34 -4.46 -19.04 7.07
C ARG A 34 -4.65 -18.38 5.70
N HIS A 35 -4.27 -17.10 5.62
CA HIS A 35 -4.17 -16.40 4.34
C HIS A 35 -3.18 -17.11 3.40
N PRO A 36 -3.40 -17.04 2.08
CA PRO A 36 -2.41 -17.53 1.13
C PRO A 36 -1.08 -16.79 1.34
N PHE A 37 0.00 -17.55 1.29
CA PHE A 37 1.36 -17.02 1.38
C PHE A 37 2.11 -17.43 0.11
N PRO A 38 2.74 -16.49 -0.60
CA PRO A 38 3.36 -16.78 -1.90
C PRO A 38 4.56 -17.71 -1.75
N GLY A 39 4.84 -18.52 -2.78
CA GLY A 39 5.99 -19.43 -2.78
C GLY A 39 7.35 -18.75 -2.51
N PRO A 40 7.67 -17.61 -3.18
CA PRO A 40 8.85 -16.80 -2.86
C PRO A 40 8.82 -16.13 -1.47
N GLY A 41 7.68 -16.17 -0.79
CA GLY A 41 7.49 -15.64 0.57
C GLY A 41 7.84 -14.17 0.71
N LEU A 42 8.61 -13.84 1.75
CA LEU A 42 9.01 -12.45 2.04
C LEU A 42 9.94 -11.84 0.98
N ALA A 43 10.53 -12.65 0.09
CA ALA A 43 11.43 -12.14 -0.94
C ALA A 43 10.76 -11.13 -1.88
N ILE A 44 9.45 -11.29 -2.12
CA ILE A 44 8.62 -10.39 -2.94
C ILE A 44 7.83 -9.36 -2.11
N ARG A 45 8.18 -9.25 -0.83
CA ARG A 45 7.63 -8.27 0.11
C ARG A 45 8.72 -7.35 0.66
N ILE A 46 9.94 -7.43 0.14
CA ILE A 46 11.03 -6.52 0.49
C ILE A 46 11.49 -5.88 -0.81
N LEU A 47 11.07 -4.63 -1.04
CA LEU A 47 11.54 -3.86 -2.18
C LEU A 47 13.04 -3.60 -2.03
N CYS A 48 13.84 -4.27 -2.85
CA CYS A 48 15.27 -4.08 -2.89
C CYS A 48 15.62 -2.89 -3.81
N ALA A 49 16.47 -2.00 -3.32
CA ALA A 49 16.93 -0.84 -4.09
C ALA A 49 18.35 -0.47 -3.67
N VAL A 50 19.15 -0.05 -4.65
CA VAL A 50 20.50 0.49 -4.44
C VAL A 50 20.53 1.97 -4.79
N GLU A 51 19.81 2.34 -5.85
CA GLU A 51 19.67 3.72 -6.33
C GLU A 51 18.18 4.10 -6.38
N PRO A 52 17.86 5.40 -6.21
CA PRO A 52 16.49 5.89 -6.36
C PRO A 52 16.00 5.67 -7.80
N PHE A 53 14.75 5.22 -7.94
CA PHE A 53 14.07 5.17 -9.22
C PHE A 53 13.47 6.54 -9.55
N ALA A 54 14.10 7.25 -10.47
CA ALA A 54 13.60 8.51 -11.01
C ALA A 54 13.95 8.60 -12.50
N GLU A 55 12.94 8.47 -13.35
CA GLU A 55 13.05 8.64 -14.79
C GLU A 55 12.77 10.08 -15.22
N ARG A 56 12.78 10.34 -16.53
CA ARG A 56 12.62 11.69 -17.10
C ARG A 56 11.28 12.34 -16.71
N ASP A 57 10.27 11.53 -16.44
CA ASP A 57 8.92 11.94 -16.08
C ASP A 57 8.74 12.22 -14.57
N PHE A 58 9.74 11.94 -13.73
CA PHE A 58 9.63 12.05 -12.28
C PHE A 58 9.23 13.46 -11.82
N SER A 59 9.86 14.50 -12.40
CA SER A 59 9.57 15.89 -12.05
C SER A 59 8.19 16.34 -12.52
N GLU A 60 7.78 15.97 -13.74
CA GLU A 60 6.44 16.30 -14.26
C GLU A 60 5.36 15.64 -13.40
N THR A 61 5.55 14.35 -13.09
CA THR A 61 4.63 13.54 -12.29
C THR A 61 4.52 14.07 -10.88
N THR A 62 5.64 14.48 -10.27
CA THR A 62 5.68 15.14 -8.96
C THR A 62 4.87 16.44 -8.96
N SER A 63 5.00 17.27 -9.99
CA SER A 63 4.19 18.49 -10.12
C SER A 63 2.71 18.19 -10.32
N LEU A 64 2.37 17.14 -11.08
CA LEU A 64 0.99 16.71 -11.31
C LEU A 64 0.30 16.24 -10.03
N ILE A 65 0.91 15.34 -9.26
CA ILE A 65 0.30 14.84 -8.01
C ILE A 65 0.16 15.96 -6.97
N LYS A 66 1.10 16.92 -6.92
CA LYS A 66 0.99 18.11 -6.07
C LYS A 66 -0.19 18.97 -6.49
N MET A 67 -0.40 19.13 -7.80
CA MET A 67 -1.56 19.83 -8.32
C MET A 67 -2.88 19.14 -8.01
N ILE A 68 -2.92 17.80 -8.06
CA ILE A 68 -4.10 17.03 -7.65
C ILE A 68 -4.37 17.22 -6.16
N ALA A 69 -3.35 17.13 -5.31
CA ALA A 69 -3.49 17.32 -3.86
C ALA A 69 -3.88 18.75 -3.44
N GLY A 70 -3.48 19.76 -4.25
CA GLY A 70 -3.80 21.18 -4.05
C GLY A 70 -4.86 21.73 -5.00
N TYR A 71 -5.70 20.87 -5.59
CA TYR A 71 -6.54 21.21 -6.74
C TYR A 71 -7.43 22.44 -6.52
N HIS A 72 -8.09 22.56 -5.36
CA HIS A 72 -8.98 23.69 -5.08
C HIS A 72 -8.28 25.05 -5.23
N VAL A 73 -7.11 25.21 -4.61
CA VAL A 73 -6.37 26.48 -4.65
C VAL A 73 -5.73 26.68 -6.02
N MET A 74 -5.20 25.62 -6.62
CA MET A 74 -4.44 25.71 -7.87
C MET A 74 -5.33 25.89 -9.11
N SER A 75 -6.57 25.40 -9.07
CA SER A 75 -7.55 25.56 -10.15
C SER A 75 -8.04 27.00 -10.33
N GLN A 76 -7.84 27.86 -9.34
CA GLN A 76 -8.17 29.30 -9.43
C GLN A 76 -7.24 30.06 -10.38
N LYS A 77 -6.09 29.47 -10.75
CA LYS A 77 -5.13 30.05 -11.68
C LYS A 77 -4.98 29.14 -12.92
N PRO A 78 -4.93 29.70 -14.13
CA PRO A 78 -4.71 28.91 -15.33
C PRO A 78 -3.32 28.25 -15.29
N HIS A 79 -3.27 26.94 -15.48
CA HIS A 79 -2.02 26.16 -15.48
C HIS A 79 -2.11 25.06 -16.54
N ALA A 80 -1.03 24.83 -17.31
CA ALA A 80 -1.03 23.83 -18.38
C ALA A 80 -1.37 22.41 -17.86
N LEU A 81 -0.80 22.01 -16.72
CA LEU A 81 -1.10 20.73 -16.05
C LEU A 81 -2.56 20.59 -15.57
N LEU A 82 -3.27 21.70 -15.31
CA LEU A 82 -4.69 21.66 -14.92
C LEU A 82 -5.55 21.09 -16.06
N ASN A 83 -5.20 21.42 -17.31
CA ASN A 83 -5.90 20.86 -18.48
C ASN A 83 -5.77 19.34 -18.55
N LYS A 84 -4.60 18.78 -18.17
CA LYS A 84 -4.38 17.32 -18.13
C LYS A 84 -5.26 16.65 -17.07
N ILE A 85 -5.39 17.26 -15.89
CA ILE A 85 -6.28 16.78 -14.82
C ILE A 85 -7.75 16.84 -15.29
N ASN A 86 -8.17 17.97 -15.83
CA ASN A 86 -9.57 18.20 -16.23
C ASN A 86 -9.99 17.34 -17.44
N ALA A 87 -9.05 16.99 -18.32
CA ALA A 87 -9.31 16.08 -19.43
C ALA A 87 -9.55 14.63 -18.97
N ALA A 88 -8.95 14.21 -17.85
CA ALA A 88 -9.04 12.85 -17.33
C ALA A 88 -10.09 12.66 -16.21
N ALA A 89 -10.61 13.74 -15.65
CA ALA A 89 -11.61 13.75 -14.58
C ALA A 89 -12.97 14.27 -15.08
N ARG A 90 -14.05 13.57 -14.75
CA ARG A 90 -15.43 14.01 -15.06
C ARG A 90 -15.79 15.27 -14.25
N PRO A 91 -16.77 16.09 -14.68
CA PRO A 91 -17.17 17.31 -13.95
C PRO A 91 -17.52 17.06 -12.47
N GLU A 92 -18.22 15.96 -12.17
CA GLU A 92 -18.54 15.55 -10.79
C GLU A 92 -17.28 15.18 -9.99
N GLU A 93 -16.31 14.52 -10.61
CA GLU A 93 -15.03 14.17 -10.00
C GLU A 93 -14.19 15.43 -9.73
N GLN A 94 -14.22 16.42 -10.64
CA GLN A 94 -13.56 17.70 -10.44
C GLN A 94 -14.18 18.49 -9.27
N GLN A 95 -15.51 18.48 -9.15
CA GLN A 95 -16.21 19.10 -8.01
C GLN A 95 -15.84 18.40 -6.71
N ARG A 96 -15.87 17.06 -6.67
CA ARG A 96 -15.49 16.28 -5.49
C ARG A 96 -14.02 16.50 -5.12
N LEU A 97 -13.11 16.53 -6.09
CA LEU A 97 -11.70 16.83 -5.88
C LEU A 97 -11.49 18.23 -5.28
N SER A 98 -12.22 19.23 -5.79
CA SER A 98 -12.22 20.59 -5.22
C SER A 98 -12.72 20.61 -3.78
N GLN A 99 -13.81 19.91 -3.47
CA GLN A 99 -14.34 19.83 -2.08
C GLN A 99 -13.34 19.15 -1.13
N ILE A 100 -12.75 18.03 -1.53
CA ILE A 100 -11.76 17.30 -0.74
C ILE A 100 -10.58 18.20 -0.41
N THR A 101 -10.00 18.85 -1.42
CA THR A 101 -8.77 19.66 -1.30
C THR A 101 -9.01 21.06 -0.72
N MET A 102 -10.25 21.56 -0.71
CA MET A 102 -10.62 22.80 -0.02
C MET A 102 -10.65 22.61 1.50
N GLN A 103 -11.20 21.50 1.96
CA GLN A 103 -11.45 21.25 3.38
C GLN A 103 -10.25 20.64 4.10
N ARG A 104 -9.30 20.06 3.36
CA ARG A 104 -8.25 19.19 3.89
C ARG A 104 -6.89 19.59 3.34
N SER A 105 -5.88 19.68 4.21
CA SER A 105 -4.48 19.78 3.79
C SER A 105 -3.95 18.38 3.51
N ILE A 106 -3.89 18.01 2.23
CA ILE A 106 -3.30 16.76 1.75
C ILE A 106 -2.00 17.09 1.04
N ALA A 107 -0.94 16.34 1.33
CA ALA A 107 0.30 16.36 0.54
C ALA A 107 0.44 15.04 -0.22
N ALA A 108 0.96 15.13 -1.45
CA ALA A 108 1.28 14.00 -2.29
C ALA A 108 2.78 14.00 -2.65
N HIS A 109 3.43 12.85 -2.49
CA HIS A 109 4.85 12.64 -2.75
C HIS A 109 5.05 11.41 -3.64
N LEU A 110 5.80 11.58 -4.72
CA LEU A 110 6.19 10.46 -5.57
C LEU A 110 7.36 9.75 -4.89
N LEU A 111 7.25 8.43 -4.71
CA LEU A 111 8.29 7.65 -4.07
C LEU A 111 9.29 7.16 -5.13
N PRO A 112 10.61 7.29 -4.89
CA PRO A 112 11.65 6.90 -5.85
C PRO A 112 11.91 5.38 -5.83
N ILE A 113 10.85 4.59 -5.96
CA ILE A 113 10.85 3.12 -5.96
C ILE A 113 9.94 2.60 -7.05
N ARG A 114 10.19 1.36 -7.48
CA ARG A 114 9.34 0.65 -8.44
C ARG A 114 8.43 -0.31 -7.68
N THR A 115 7.19 -0.41 -8.13
CA THR A 115 6.27 -1.45 -7.68
C THR A 115 5.53 -2.05 -8.87
N VAL A 116 5.25 -3.36 -8.79
CA VAL A 116 4.47 -4.04 -9.82
C VAL A 116 3.02 -3.52 -9.85
N GLY A 117 2.54 -3.28 -11.07
CA GLY A 117 1.15 -3.12 -11.44
C GLY A 117 0.74 -4.04 -12.60
N VAL A 118 -0.53 -3.99 -12.94
CA VAL A 118 -1.11 -4.60 -14.13
C VAL A 118 -2.01 -3.57 -14.82
N GLN A 119 -1.68 -3.24 -16.06
CA GLN A 119 -2.42 -2.28 -16.87
C GLN A 119 -2.72 -2.91 -18.23
N GLY A 120 -4.01 -3.10 -18.52
CA GLY A 120 -4.44 -3.98 -19.62
C GLY A 120 -3.93 -5.40 -19.39
N ASP A 121 -3.30 -5.98 -20.40
CA ASP A 121 -2.80 -7.37 -20.38
C ASP A 121 -1.34 -7.49 -19.94
N HIS A 122 -0.69 -6.37 -19.57
CA HIS A 122 0.74 -6.34 -19.31
C HIS A 122 1.05 -6.01 -17.85
N ARG A 123 2.08 -6.69 -17.34
CA ARG A 123 2.72 -6.34 -16.09
C ARG A 123 3.56 -5.08 -16.28
N THR A 124 3.42 -4.12 -15.37
CA THR A 124 4.20 -2.87 -15.38
C THR A 124 4.98 -2.71 -14.09
N TYR A 125 6.10 -1.99 -14.13
CA TYR A 125 6.86 -1.59 -12.94
C TYR A 125 7.01 -0.07 -12.97
N SER A 126 6.37 0.61 -12.04
CA SER A 126 6.27 2.08 -12.06
C SER A 126 6.15 2.63 -10.65
N TYR A 127 5.93 3.95 -10.53
CA TYR A 127 6.02 4.66 -9.25
C TYR A 127 4.88 4.30 -8.29
N ALA A 128 5.12 4.58 -7.01
CA ALA A 128 4.08 4.70 -5.98
C ALA A 128 3.94 6.16 -5.53
N CYS A 129 2.73 6.60 -5.24
CA CYS A 129 2.42 7.92 -4.70
C CYS A 129 2.00 7.80 -3.23
N ALA A 130 2.71 8.47 -2.33
CA ALA A 130 2.36 8.59 -0.93
C ALA A 130 1.54 9.86 -0.66
N LEU A 131 0.34 9.68 -0.14
CA LEU A 131 -0.52 10.74 0.41
C LEU A 131 -0.28 10.86 1.91
N SER A 132 -0.39 12.07 2.45
CA SER A 132 -0.40 12.33 3.90
C SER A 132 -1.27 13.55 4.19
N SER A 133 -1.78 13.68 5.41
CA SER A 133 -2.63 14.80 5.81
C SER A 133 -2.24 15.38 7.16
N SER A 134 -2.62 16.63 7.41
CA SER A 134 -2.40 17.30 8.70
C SER A 134 -3.36 16.82 9.80
N ALA A 135 -4.48 16.22 9.42
CA ALA A 135 -5.48 15.65 10.30
C ALA A 135 -5.59 14.12 10.12
N ALA A 136 -6.46 13.50 10.92
CA ALA A 136 -6.78 12.07 10.81
C ALA A 136 -7.19 11.69 9.36
N PRO A 137 -6.86 10.47 8.91
CA PRO A 137 -7.16 10.04 7.56
C PRO A 137 -8.67 10.03 7.31
N ASP A 138 -9.07 10.67 6.21
CA ASP A 138 -10.41 10.54 5.65
C ASP A 138 -10.38 9.44 4.58
N TRP A 139 -10.81 8.24 4.94
CA TRP A 139 -10.71 7.07 4.08
C TRP A 139 -11.55 7.18 2.80
N ASP A 140 -12.67 7.90 2.82
CA ASP A 140 -13.48 8.14 1.62
C ASP A 140 -12.73 9.05 0.63
N ALA A 141 -12.20 10.17 1.13
CA ALA A 141 -11.41 11.10 0.32
C ALA A 141 -10.13 10.46 -0.22
N LEU A 142 -9.41 9.69 0.62
CA LEU A 142 -8.19 9.00 0.23
C LEU A 142 -8.46 7.89 -0.80
N SER A 143 -9.56 7.14 -0.65
CA SER A 143 -9.98 6.13 -1.61
C SER A 143 -10.33 6.76 -2.96
N PHE A 144 -11.01 7.91 -2.96
CA PHE A 144 -11.28 8.67 -4.18
C PHE A 144 -9.98 9.07 -4.90
N LEU A 145 -9.00 9.62 -4.16
CA LEU A 145 -7.70 10.00 -4.72
C LEU A 145 -6.90 8.79 -5.24
N ALA A 146 -6.97 7.66 -4.53
CA ALA A 146 -6.28 6.43 -4.93
C ALA A 146 -6.80 5.85 -6.26
N HIS A 147 -8.06 6.09 -6.60
CA HIS A 147 -8.63 5.74 -7.90
C HIS A 147 -8.33 6.79 -8.97
N LEU A 148 -8.35 8.07 -8.62
CA LEU A 148 -8.19 9.16 -9.58
C LEU A 148 -6.74 9.35 -10.05
N ILE A 149 -5.77 9.28 -9.14
CA ILE A 149 -4.36 9.57 -9.44
C ILE A 149 -3.81 8.64 -10.55
N PRO A 150 -3.94 7.31 -10.48
CA PRO A 150 -3.43 6.41 -11.53
C PRO A 150 -4.14 6.56 -12.89
N ARG A 151 -5.39 7.06 -12.89
CA ARG A 151 -6.11 7.38 -14.13
C ARG A 151 -5.54 8.61 -14.83
N ILE A 152 -5.06 9.58 -14.06
CA ILE A 152 -4.43 10.81 -14.60
C ILE A 152 -2.95 10.55 -14.92
N CYS A 153 -2.28 9.79 -14.06
CA CYS A 153 -0.84 9.49 -14.11
C CYS A 153 -0.65 7.98 -14.29
N HIS A 154 -0.65 7.51 -15.54
CA HIS A 154 -0.51 6.07 -15.86
C HIS A 154 0.83 5.46 -15.44
N ASN A 155 1.84 6.29 -15.16
CA ASN A 155 3.11 5.90 -14.57
C ASN A 155 3.07 5.77 -13.04
N ILE A 156 1.89 5.82 -12.41
CA ILE A 156 1.71 5.54 -10.99
C ILE A 156 0.92 4.25 -10.86
N ASN A 157 1.57 3.21 -10.36
CA ASN A 157 0.94 1.92 -10.14
C ASN A 157 0.19 1.85 -8.81
N ARG A 158 0.58 2.65 -7.82
CA ARG A 158 0.01 2.60 -6.46
C ARG A 158 -0.16 3.96 -5.82
N VAL A 159 -1.19 4.07 -5.00
CA VAL A 159 -1.42 5.19 -4.10
C VAL A 159 -1.56 4.65 -2.68
N VAL A 160 -0.72 5.16 -1.79
CA VAL A 160 -0.66 4.76 -0.39
C VAL A 160 -0.87 5.96 0.52
N TYR A 161 -1.44 5.76 1.69
CA TYR A 161 -1.49 6.77 2.74
C TYR A 161 -0.36 6.54 3.75
N ALA A 162 0.49 7.54 3.99
CA ALA A 162 1.53 7.49 5.00
C ALA A 162 1.00 8.02 6.34
N PHE A 163 0.98 7.16 7.36
CA PHE A 163 0.57 7.54 8.71
C PHE A 163 1.58 8.52 9.34
N GLY A 164 1.13 9.22 10.38
CA GLY A 164 1.90 10.26 11.09
C GLY A 164 1.48 11.67 10.67
N SER A 165 2.34 12.65 10.98
CA SER A 165 2.15 14.03 10.53
C SER A 165 2.24 14.15 9.01
N GLN A 166 1.66 15.20 8.44
CA GLN A 166 1.82 15.51 7.02
C GLN A 166 3.31 15.53 6.64
N VAL A 167 3.68 14.77 5.62
CA VAL A 167 5.06 14.71 5.13
C VAL A 167 5.43 16.07 4.57
N ALA A 168 6.45 16.71 5.16
CA ALA A 168 6.86 18.06 4.80
C ALA A 168 7.88 18.09 3.65
N TYR A 169 8.71 17.06 3.56
CA TYR A 169 9.87 17.02 2.67
C TYR A 169 9.74 15.93 1.60
N PRO A 170 10.21 16.20 0.36
CA PRO A 170 10.27 15.18 -0.67
C PRO A 170 11.27 14.08 -0.31
N VAL A 171 10.98 12.86 -0.77
CA VAL A 171 11.90 11.73 -0.68
C VAL A 171 12.62 11.61 -2.03
N SER A 172 13.93 11.85 -2.05
CA SER A 172 14.74 11.84 -3.29
C SER A 172 15.79 10.73 -3.35
N ASP A 173 16.03 10.03 -2.24
CA ASP A 173 16.97 8.93 -2.10
C ASP A 173 16.28 7.69 -1.49
N VAL A 174 17.02 6.59 -1.43
CA VAL A 174 16.55 5.31 -0.89
C VAL A 174 17.55 4.77 0.13
N THR A 175 17.05 4.02 1.11
CA THR A 175 17.90 3.21 1.98
C THR A 175 18.35 1.97 1.20
N VAL A 176 19.64 1.81 0.98
CA VAL A 176 20.18 0.63 0.28
C VAL A 176 19.68 -0.65 0.93
N THR A 177 18.95 -1.46 0.17
CA THR A 177 18.21 -2.62 0.66
C THR A 177 18.38 -3.80 -0.26
N TYR A 178 18.76 -4.93 0.35
CA TYR A 178 18.90 -6.24 -0.29
C TYR A 178 18.18 -7.28 0.57
N LEU A 179 17.93 -8.45 0.00
CA LEU A 179 17.50 -9.65 0.75
C LEU A 179 18.65 -10.18 1.61
N ARG A 180 18.91 -9.51 2.72
CA ARG A 180 19.88 -9.90 3.75
C ARG A 180 19.14 -10.25 5.03
N GLU A 181 19.74 -11.13 5.81
CA GLU A 181 19.12 -11.66 7.02
C GLU A 181 18.59 -10.59 7.98
N PRO A 182 19.30 -9.48 8.31
CA PRO A 182 18.76 -8.44 9.19
C PRO A 182 17.48 -7.79 8.63
N VAL A 183 17.44 -7.54 7.30
CA VAL A 183 16.28 -6.94 6.63
C VAL A 183 15.09 -7.90 6.65
N ILE A 184 15.35 -9.18 6.39
CA ILE A 184 14.34 -10.24 6.43
C ILE A 184 13.80 -10.43 7.86
N GLN A 185 14.66 -10.36 8.87
CA GLN A 185 14.27 -10.44 10.28
C GLN A 185 13.37 -9.26 10.67
N THR A 186 13.72 -8.03 10.26
CA THR A 186 12.85 -6.86 10.46
C THR A 186 11.48 -7.08 9.86
N LEU A 187 11.38 -7.47 8.58
CA LEU A 187 10.07 -7.69 7.97
C LEU A 187 9.31 -8.84 8.63
N ARG A 188 9.99 -9.92 9.00
CA ARG A 188 9.37 -11.07 9.69
C ARG A 188 8.74 -10.66 11.02
N GLU A 189 9.44 -9.84 11.80
CA GLU A 189 8.93 -9.31 13.07
C GLU A 189 7.73 -8.38 12.86
N VAL A 190 7.80 -7.49 11.87
CA VAL A 190 6.67 -6.60 11.52
C VAL A 190 5.46 -7.41 11.07
N ASP A 191 5.63 -8.36 10.14
CA ASP A 191 4.55 -9.21 9.61
C ASP A 191 3.88 -10.01 10.74
N ASP A 192 4.65 -10.63 11.63
CA ASP A 192 4.12 -11.38 12.78
C ASP A 192 3.27 -10.49 13.71
N ARG A 193 3.80 -9.32 14.10
CA ARG A 193 3.08 -8.37 14.97
C ARG A 193 1.78 -7.86 14.34
N VAL A 194 1.82 -7.51 13.05
CA VAL A 194 0.64 -7.05 12.30
C VAL A 194 -0.40 -8.17 12.19
N MET A 195 0.02 -9.38 11.84
CA MET A 195 -0.87 -10.53 11.72
C MET A 195 -1.48 -10.96 13.06
N GLN A 196 -0.75 -10.77 14.16
CA GLN A 196 -1.28 -10.99 15.51
C GLN A 196 -2.43 -10.04 15.81
N VAL A 197 -2.28 -8.74 15.50
CA VAL A 197 -3.37 -7.75 15.65
C VAL A 197 -4.59 -8.15 14.82
N LEU A 198 -4.38 -8.53 13.56
CA LEU A 198 -5.47 -8.94 12.67
C LEU A 198 -6.23 -10.18 13.18
N ARG A 199 -5.48 -11.16 13.73
CA ARG A 199 -6.04 -12.38 14.33
C ARG A 199 -6.85 -12.08 15.60
N GLN A 200 -6.29 -11.29 16.51
CA GLN A 200 -6.96 -10.89 17.75
C GLN A 200 -8.23 -10.07 17.49
N ALA A 201 -8.25 -9.30 16.42
CA ALA A 201 -9.42 -8.55 15.97
C ALA A 201 -10.48 -9.41 15.24
N GLY A 202 -10.26 -10.71 15.05
CA GLY A 202 -11.18 -11.60 14.33
C GLY A 202 -11.38 -11.22 12.86
N CYS A 203 -10.39 -10.54 12.25
CA CYS A 203 -10.50 -10.01 10.89
C CYS A 203 -9.83 -10.91 9.83
N MET A 204 -9.30 -12.07 10.21
CA MET A 204 -8.65 -13.02 9.31
C MET A 204 -9.56 -13.49 8.17
N GLU A 205 -10.86 -13.65 8.40
CA GLU A 205 -11.80 -14.11 7.37
C GLU A 205 -12.39 -12.97 6.52
N LYS A 206 -12.30 -11.73 7.02
CA LYS A 206 -12.83 -10.54 6.34
C LYS A 206 -11.91 -10.04 5.23
N ILE A 207 -10.61 -10.30 5.36
CA ILE A 207 -9.57 -9.91 4.41
C ILE A 207 -9.08 -11.16 3.70
N SER A 208 -9.02 -11.14 2.37
CA SER A 208 -8.54 -12.29 1.60
C SER A 208 -7.03 -12.51 1.75
N GLN A 209 -6.27 -11.41 1.84
CA GLN A 209 -4.84 -11.42 2.10
C GLN A 209 -4.36 -10.05 2.61
N LEU A 210 -3.38 -10.03 3.52
CA LEU A 210 -2.68 -8.81 3.96
C LEU A 210 -1.16 -8.96 3.73
N PRO A 211 -0.63 -8.61 2.55
CA PRO A 211 0.81 -8.43 2.43
C PRO A 211 1.31 -7.29 3.31
N VAL A 212 2.34 -7.58 4.09
CA VAL A 212 3.15 -6.59 4.80
C VAL A 212 4.44 -6.44 4.03
N VAL A 213 4.72 -5.23 3.54
CA VAL A 213 5.82 -4.98 2.60
C VAL A 213 6.81 -3.99 3.20
N LEU A 214 8.10 -4.31 3.16
CA LEU A 214 9.18 -3.40 3.54
C LEU A 214 9.67 -2.63 2.31
N ILE A 215 9.66 -1.29 2.40
CA ILE A 215 10.11 -0.40 1.32
C ILE A 215 11.35 0.40 1.76
N PRO A 216 12.29 0.70 0.84
CA PRO A 216 13.56 1.35 1.14
C PRO A 216 13.43 2.87 1.28
N ILE A 217 12.38 3.35 1.94
CA ILE A 217 12.07 4.78 2.08
C ILE A 217 12.26 5.22 3.54
N HIS A 218 12.99 6.33 3.71
CA HIS A 218 13.16 7.03 4.99
C HIS A 218 12.57 8.44 4.86
N PHE A 219 11.40 8.64 5.49
CA PHE A 219 10.68 9.92 5.52
C PHE A 219 11.29 10.90 6.53
N ASP A 220 10.76 12.12 6.55
CA ASP A 220 10.97 13.12 7.61
C ASP A 220 12.40 13.65 7.77
N ARG A 221 13.18 13.60 6.69
CA ARG A 221 14.51 14.21 6.62
C ARG A 221 14.44 15.54 5.90
N ASP A 222 14.97 16.57 6.53
CA ASP A 222 15.12 17.89 5.92
C ASP A 222 16.19 17.81 4.79
N PRO A 223 15.84 18.16 3.53
CA PRO A 223 16.77 18.16 2.41
C PRO A 223 18.04 18.98 2.65
N SER A 224 17.94 20.07 3.44
CA SER A 224 19.07 20.92 3.79
C SER A 224 20.10 20.22 4.69
N GLN A 225 19.71 19.11 5.32
CA GLN A 225 20.53 18.33 6.24
C GLN A 225 20.87 16.92 5.72
N VAL A 226 20.54 16.59 4.47
CA VAL A 226 20.71 15.21 3.93
C VAL A 226 22.16 14.73 3.98
N VAL A 227 23.13 15.63 3.81
CA VAL A 227 24.57 15.29 3.96
C VAL A 227 24.88 14.83 5.40
N ALA A 228 24.19 15.37 6.40
CA ALA A 228 24.34 14.99 7.81
C ALA A 228 23.45 13.81 8.22
N LEU A 229 22.38 13.51 7.46
CA LEU A 229 21.36 12.51 7.80
C LEU A 229 21.12 11.53 6.63
N PRO A 230 21.96 10.48 6.48
CA PRO A 230 21.80 9.50 5.42
C PRO A 230 20.52 8.66 5.59
N SER A 231 20.01 8.12 4.48
CA SER A 231 18.87 7.20 4.49
C SER A 231 19.25 5.85 5.10
N ILE A 232 18.83 5.60 6.35
CA ILE A 232 19.15 4.37 7.09
C ILE A 232 17.91 3.58 7.54
N LEU A 233 16.74 4.21 7.58
CA LEU A 233 15.47 3.58 7.99
C LEU A 233 14.68 3.09 6.78
N ARG A 234 13.71 2.21 7.01
CA ARG A 234 12.80 1.69 5.99
C ARG A 234 11.36 1.96 6.38
N SER A 235 10.44 1.89 5.44
CA SER A 235 9.02 2.04 5.71
C SER A 235 8.28 0.73 5.49
N VAL A 236 7.11 0.59 6.11
CA VAL A 236 6.27 -0.60 5.99
C VAL A 236 4.98 -0.21 5.27
N VAL A 237 4.54 -1.01 4.32
CA VAL A 237 3.23 -0.88 3.68
C VAL A 237 2.34 -2.03 4.15
N LEU A 238 1.16 -1.69 4.64
CA LEU A 238 0.06 -2.61 4.91
C LEU A 238 -0.83 -2.68 3.67
N ARG A 239 -1.01 -3.88 3.12
CA ARG A 239 -1.77 -4.11 1.88
C ARG A 239 -2.98 -5.03 2.08
N PRO A 240 -4.01 -4.65 2.85
CA PRO A 240 -5.19 -5.50 2.98
C PRO A 240 -5.98 -5.53 1.67
N ILE A 241 -6.22 -6.72 1.13
CA ILE A 241 -6.98 -6.94 -0.10
C ILE A 241 -8.17 -7.84 0.16
N ILE A 242 -9.30 -7.48 -0.45
CA ILE A 242 -10.52 -8.27 -0.54
C ILE A 242 -10.70 -8.68 -2.01
N THR A 243 -10.85 -9.98 -2.22
CA THR A 243 -11.00 -10.58 -3.55
C THR A 243 -11.67 -11.95 -3.44
N SER A 244 -12.47 -12.29 -4.46
CA SER A 244 -13.07 -13.61 -4.65
C SER A 244 -12.18 -14.57 -5.44
N ASP A 245 -11.39 -14.07 -6.40
CA ASP A 245 -10.69 -14.87 -7.41
C ASP A 245 -9.21 -14.50 -7.62
N PHE A 246 -8.71 -13.49 -6.89
CA PHE A 246 -7.36 -12.91 -7.03
C PHE A 246 -7.07 -12.30 -8.42
N MET A 247 -8.04 -12.21 -9.32
CA MET A 247 -7.92 -11.55 -10.64
C MET A 247 -8.20 -10.06 -10.52
N THR A 248 -9.23 -9.69 -9.76
CA THR A 248 -9.52 -8.32 -9.34
C THR A 248 -9.50 -8.22 -7.82
N GLY A 249 -9.33 -7.04 -7.27
CA GLY A 249 -9.34 -6.88 -5.82
C GLY A 249 -9.48 -5.44 -5.39
N LEU A 250 -10.19 -5.25 -4.28
CA LEU A 250 -10.34 -3.96 -3.64
C LEU A 250 -9.47 -3.91 -2.39
N PRO A 251 -8.86 -2.75 -2.08
CA PRO A 251 -8.28 -2.55 -0.76
C PRO A 251 -9.39 -2.64 0.28
N ALA A 252 -9.11 -3.24 1.44
CA ALA A 252 -10.03 -3.14 2.56
C ALA A 252 -10.05 -1.67 3.04
N ILE A 253 -11.23 -1.08 3.21
CA ILE A 253 -11.37 0.30 3.64
C ILE A 253 -11.61 0.33 5.17
N PRO A 254 -10.76 1.03 5.94
CA PRO A 254 -10.97 1.13 7.39
C PRO A 254 -12.29 1.84 7.71
N GLY A 255 -13.06 1.28 8.66
CA GLY A 255 -14.40 1.73 9.01
C GLY A 255 -15.52 1.13 8.14
N VAL A 256 -15.18 0.49 7.01
CA VAL A 256 -16.13 -0.22 6.14
C VAL A 256 -15.90 -1.73 6.26
N ASP A 257 -14.72 -2.20 5.86
CA ASP A 257 -14.41 -3.63 5.83
C ASP A 257 -13.66 -4.10 7.08
N ILE A 258 -12.86 -3.20 7.64
CA ILE A 258 -12.09 -3.42 8.87
C ILE A 258 -12.66 -2.51 9.96
N PRO A 259 -12.97 -3.04 11.16
CA PRO A 259 -13.47 -2.21 12.27
C PRO A 259 -12.48 -1.09 12.63
N GLU A 260 -12.94 0.15 12.50
CA GLU A 260 -12.17 1.35 12.85
C GLU A 260 -13.10 2.37 13.54
N ALA A 261 -13.24 2.22 14.86
CA ALA A 261 -14.02 3.11 15.71
C ALA A 261 -13.23 4.39 16.07
N PRO A 262 -13.88 5.46 16.57
CA PRO A 262 -13.17 6.62 17.08
C PRO A 262 -12.14 6.27 18.16
N LEU A 263 -11.09 7.08 18.30
CA LEU A 263 -9.96 6.86 19.22
C LEU A 263 -10.34 6.52 20.67
N SER A 264 -11.52 6.96 21.12
CA SER A 264 -12.07 6.68 22.45
C SER A 264 -12.55 5.25 22.68
N PHE A 265 -12.72 4.44 21.62
CA PHE A 265 -13.24 3.07 21.69
C PHE A 265 -12.14 2.05 21.39
N TYR A 266 -11.32 1.76 22.40
CA TYR A 266 -10.39 0.62 22.37
C TYR A 266 -11.16 -0.68 22.69
N PRO A 267 -10.93 -1.82 21.99
CA PRO A 267 -9.86 -2.12 21.03
C PRO A 267 -10.25 -2.02 19.54
N ASN A 268 -11.38 -1.39 19.20
CA ASN A 268 -11.99 -1.43 17.86
C ASN A 268 -11.29 -0.56 16.79
N GLN A 269 -9.96 -0.38 16.88
CA GLN A 269 -9.13 0.42 15.98
C GLN A 269 -8.05 -0.46 15.37
N VAL A 270 -8.46 -1.37 14.49
CA VAL A 270 -7.59 -2.46 14.05
C VAL A 270 -6.43 -1.91 13.21
N VAL A 271 -6.68 -0.93 12.34
CA VAL A 271 -5.65 -0.35 11.47
C VAL A 271 -4.68 0.49 12.27
N PHE A 272 -5.16 1.31 13.20
CA PHE A 272 -4.30 2.03 14.15
C PHE A 272 -3.43 1.08 14.99
N ASN A 273 -3.99 -0.02 15.47
CA ASN A 273 -3.23 -1.01 16.24
C ASN A 273 -2.16 -1.70 15.38
N MET A 274 -2.45 -2.04 14.13
CA MET A 274 -1.46 -2.57 13.18
C MET A 274 -0.35 -1.54 12.89
N GLN A 275 -0.71 -0.27 12.71
CA GLN A 275 0.24 0.82 12.57
C GLN A 275 1.19 0.87 13.78
N LYS A 276 0.66 0.91 15.00
CA LYS A 276 1.47 0.97 16.23
C LYS A 276 2.35 -0.26 16.42
N ALA A 277 1.83 -1.44 16.10
CA ALA A 277 2.58 -2.68 16.16
C ALA A 277 3.78 -2.65 15.21
N ALA A 278 3.61 -2.17 13.98
CA ALA A 278 4.69 -2.04 13.00
C ALA A 278 5.69 -0.91 13.35
N GLU A 279 5.21 0.27 13.78
CA GLU A 279 6.07 1.41 14.19
C GLU A 279 6.98 1.07 15.38
N SER A 280 6.56 0.14 16.23
CA SER A 280 7.35 -0.26 17.40
C SER A 280 8.59 -1.10 17.07
N VAL A 281 8.74 -1.57 15.83
CA VAL A 281 9.90 -2.34 15.40
C VAL A 281 11.06 -1.40 15.05
N PRO A 282 12.26 -1.59 15.60
CA PRO A 282 13.43 -0.76 15.28
C PRO A 282 13.74 -0.76 13.79
N GLY A 283 14.11 0.42 13.26
CA GLY A 283 14.44 0.57 11.84
C GLY A 283 13.28 0.99 10.95
N ILE A 284 12.06 1.11 11.50
CA ILE A 284 10.88 1.60 10.77
C ILE A 284 10.76 3.12 10.86
N SER A 285 10.74 3.78 9.71
CA SER A 285 10.54 5.23 9.54
C SER A 285 9.06 5.59 9.62
N ARG A 286 8.25 5.00 8.74
CA ARG A 286 6.79 5.20 8.70
C ARG A 286 6.07 3.94 8.28
N VAL A 287 4.83 3.82 8.73
CA VAL A 287 3.87 2.84 8.22
C VAL A 287 2.96 3.51 7.20
N LEU A 288 2.62 2.78 6.15
CA LEU A 288 1.78 3.22 5.06
C LEU A 288 0.64 2.21 4.86
N TYR A 289 -0.47 2.67 4.28
CA TYR A 289 -1.64 1.87 3.97
C TYR A 289 -1.94 1.96 2.48
N ASP A 290 -1.96 0.83 1.77
CA ASP A 290 -2.16 0.82 0.32
C ASP A 290 -3.63 0.75 -0.06
N LEU A 291 -4.10 1.81 -0.72
CA LEU A 291 -5.49 2.07 -1.09
C LEU A 291 -5.76 1.79 -2.57
N THR A 292 -4.82 1.14 -3.27
CA THR A 292 -4.97 0.91 -4.71
C THR A 292 -5.83 -0.30 -4.99
N SER A 293 -6.65 -0.33 -6.03
CA SER A 293 -7.33 -1.56 -6.47
C SER A 293 -6.43 -2.39 -7.39
N LYS A 294 -6.75 -3.67 -7.60
CA LYS A 294 -6.24 -4.49 -8.70
C LYS A 294 -7.31 -4.57 -9.78
N PRO A 295 -7.09 -4.02 -10.99
CA PRO A 295 -6.02 -3.11 -11.43
C PRO A 295 -6.16 -1.68 -10.84
N PRO A 296 -5.14 -0.77 -10.95
CA PRO A 296 -3.89 -0.89 -11.70
C PRO A 296 -2.74 -1.57 -10.95
N ALA A 297 -2.91 -1.85 -9.66
CA ALA A 297 -1.90 -2.53 -8.87
C ALA A 297 -2.02 -4.06 -8.97
N THR A 298 -1.13 -4.78 -8.30
CA THR A 298 -1.33 -6.20 -7.98
C THR A 298 -1.44 -6.38 -6.46
N ILE A 299 -1.59 -7.63 -6.00
CA ILE A 299 -1.73 -7.92 -4.57
C ILE A 299 -0.39 -7.74 -3.86
N GLU A 300 0.66 -8.38 -4.36
CA GLU A 300 2.04 -8.23 -3.88
C GLU A 300 2.70 -6.98 -4.49
N TRP A 301 3.81 -6.50 -3.93
CA TRP A 301 4.51 -5.28 -4.38
C TRP A 301 5.81 -5.54 -5.17
N GLU A 302 6.41 -6.71 -4.92
CA GLU A 302 7.68 -7.32 -5.40
C GLU A 302 8.98 -6.55 -5.17
#